data_AF-A0A559IX60-F1
#
_entry.id   AF-A0A559IX60-F1
#
_cell.length_a   1.000
_cell.length_b   1.000
_cell.length_c   1.000
_cell.angle_alpha   90.00
_cell.angle_beta   90.00
_cell.angle_gamma   90.00
#
_symmetry.space_group_name_H-M   'P 1'
#
loop_
_entity.id
_entity.type
_entity.pdbx_description
1 polymer ?
#
loop_
_entity_poly.entity_id
_entity_poly.type
_entity_poly.pdbx_seq_one_letter_code
_entity_poly.pdbx_strand_id
1 'polypeptide(L)'
;MVQTDKTLQLLKLLAGLGGNPADGLALRIAEVKTTEPDEVTLIMSGTNIALDLDLFETPVDVYPLRVGDRLLVYPLVTMDSGRWAVLAKVTSGKVMATMKSANSLQPDGMAITYNVDRLLIPADFTDVRQLKAGDRVGIAPVVDGDRLKYMILNKY
;
A
#
# COMPACT_ATOMS: atom_id res chain seq x y z
N MET A 1 -1.70 4.66 -37.61
CA MET A 1 -0.58 4.37 -36.70
C MET A 1 -1.18 3.92 -35.39
N VAL A 2 -0.98 2.66 -35.00
CA VAL A 2 -1.39 2.18 -33.67
C VAL A 2 -0.38 2.76 -32.68
N GLN A 3 -0.83 3.64 -31.79
CA GLN A 3 0.01 4.21 -30.75
C GLN A 3 0.27 3.09 -29.75
N THR A 4 1.41 2.43 -29.86
CA THR A 4 1.73 1.32 -28.97
C THR A 4 1.92 1.86 -27.56
N ASP A 5 1.10 1.38 -26.64
CA ASP A 5 1.16 1.75 -25.23
C ASP A 5 2.53 1.33 -24.65
N LYS A 6 3.36 2.33 -24.37
CA LYS A 6 4.73 2.14 -23.86
C LYS A 6 4.72 1.50 -22.46
N THR A 7 3.67 1.74 -21.69
CA THR A 7 3.45 1.13 -20.37
C THR A 7 3.21 -0.36 -20.52
N LEU A 8 2.37 -0.77 -21.48
CA LEU A 8 2.13 -2.18 -21.78
C LEU A 8 3.40 -2.90 -22.27
N GLN A 9 4.22 -2.25 -23.10
CA GLN A 9 5.50 -2.81 -23.56
C GLN A 9 6.49 -3.00 -22.41
N LEU A 10 6.60 -2.02 -21.52
CA LEU A 10 7.45 -2.09 -20.34
C LEU A 10 7.01 -3.22 -19.41
N LEU A 11 5.70 -3.37 -19.16
CA LEU A 11 5.17 -4.42 -18.29
C LEU A 11 5.40 -5.82 -18.87
N LYS A 12 5.24 -5.98 -20.20
CA LYS A 12 5.60 -7.22 -20.91
C LYS A 12 7.09 -7.53 -20.84
N LEU A 13 7.95 -6.53 -20.98
CA LEU A 13 9.40 -6.70 -20.81
C LEU A 13 9.73 -7.15 -19.38
N LEU A 14 9.17 -6.48 -18.37
CA LEU A 14 9.39 -6.79 -16.97
C LEU A 14 8.92 -8.21 -16.61
N ALA A 15 7.80 -8.67 -17.18
CA ALA A 15 7.34 -10.05 -17.04
C ALA A 15 8.37 -11.05 -17.57
N GLY A 16 9.02 -10.75 -18.71
CA GLY A 16 10.02 -11.61 -19.36
C GLY A 16 11.44 -11.57 -18.77
N LEU A 17 11.78 -10.60 -17.92
CA LEU A 17 13.14 -10.47 -17.34
C LEU A 17 13.47 -11.52 -16.25
N GLY A 18 12.59 -12.50 -15.99
CA GLY A 18 12.71 -13.48 -14.90
C GLY A 18 13.35 -14.82 -15.26
N GLY A 19 13.66 -15.08 -16.54
CA GLY A 19 14.03 -16.42 -17.02
C GLY A 19 13.01 -16.95 -18.05
N ASN A 20 13.12 -18.24 -18.38
CA ASN A 20 12.47 -18.95 -19.50
C ASN A 20 11.08 -18.36 -19.85
N PRO A 21 10.82 -17.92 -21.10
CA PRO A 21 9.58 -17.22 -21.46
C PRO A 21 8.27 -18.02 -21.24
N ALA A 22 8.35 -19.31 -20.94
CA ALA A 22 7.23 -20.11 -20.43
C ALA A 22 6.83 -19.78 -18.97
N ASP A 23 7.72 -19.14 -18.21
CA ASP A 23 7.58 -18.71 -16.81
C ASP A 23 7.22 -17.21 -16.68
N GLY A 24 6.77 -16.55 -17.76
CA GLY A 24 6.41 -15.12 -17.80
C GLY A 24 5.28 -14.68 -16.87
N LEU A 25 4.83 -15.59 -16.00
CA LEU A 25 3.79 -15.48 -15.00
C LEU A 25 4.35 -15.85 -13.61
N ALA A 26 5.54 -15.36 -13.27
CA ALA A 26 6.17 -15.64 -11.98
C ALA A 26 5.78 -14.62 -10.91
N LEU A 27 5.69 -15.09 -9.67
CA LEU A 27 5.58 -14.23 -8.49
C LEU A 27 6.85 -13.40 -8.32
N ARG A 28 6.69 -12.11 -8.04
CA ARG A 28 7.78 -11.16 -7.83
C ARG A 28 7.60 -10.40 -6.52
N ILE A 29 8.69 -9.78 -6.09
CA ILE A 29 8.66 -8.83 -4.98
C ILE A 29 8.76 -7.42 -5.53
N ALA A 30 7.82 -6.56 -5.14
CA ALA A 30 7.89 -5.13 -5.33
C ALA A 30 8.17 -4.45 -3.98
N GLU A 31 9.03 -3.44 -3.97
CA GLU A 31 9.34 -2.65 -2.77
C GLU A 31 8.79 -1.24 -2.91
N VAL A 32 8.06 -0.78 -1.90
CA VAL A 32 7.52 0.59 -1.84
C VAL A 32 8.68 1.58 -1.62
N LYS A 33 8.84 2.55 -2.52
CA LYS A 33 9.92 3.56 -2.44
C LYS A 33 9.44 4.93 -2.00
N THR A 34 8.24 5.31 -2.40
CA THR A 34 7.59 6.54 -1.97
C THR A 34 6.24 6.20 -1.35
N THR A 35 5.76 7.07 -0.47
CA THR A 35 4.46 6.92 0.19
C THR A 35 3.82 8.28 0.39
N GLU A 36 2.57 8.28 0.81
CA GLU A 36 1.81 9.48 1.09
C GLU A 36 2.56 10.44 2.04
N PRO A 37 2.54 11.76 1.76
CA PRO A 37 1.62 12.46 0.85
C PRO A 37 2.00 12.44 -0.63
N ASP A 38 3.18 11.95 -0.98
CA ASP A 38 3.62 11.83 -2.37
C ASP A 38 2.97 10.62 -3.07
N GLU A 39 3.07 10.57 -4.40
CA GLU A 39 2.60 9.43 -5.18
C GLU A 39 3.31 8.14 -4.72
N VAL A 40 2.55 7.06 -4.56
CA VAL A 40 3.10 5.77 -4.13
C VAL A 40 3.74 5.07 -5.32
N THR A 41 5.06 4.90 -5.27
CA THR A 41 5.83 4.19 -6.30
C THR A 41 6.44 2.91 -5.75
N LEU A 42 6.55 1.91 -6.61
CA LEU A 42 7.14 0.62 -6.32
C LEU A 42 8.27 0.31 -7.28
N ILE A 43 9.31 -0.35 -6.79
CA ILE A 43 10.38 -0.91 -7.62
C ILE A 43 10.30 -2.43 -7.55
N MET A 44 10.20 -3.09 -8.70
CA MET A 44 10.29 -4.55 -8.76
C MET A 44 11.73 -5.00 -8.52
N SER A 45 11.88 -6.02 -7.67
CA SER A 45 13.17 -6.63 -7.35
C SER A 45 13.89 -7.07 -8.63
N GLY A 46 15.18 -6.69 -8.73
CA GLY A 46 15.99 -6.91 -9.93
C GLY A 46 15.90 -5.81 -10.98
N THR A 47 15.13 -4.74 -10.72
CA THR A 47 15.01 -3.57 -11.61
C THR A 47 15.21 -2.28 -10.81
N ASN A 48 15.47 -1.17 -11.50
CA ASN A 48 15.54 0.18 -10.90
C ASN A 48 14.39 1.07 -11.41
N ILE A 49 13.35 0.48 -11.99
CA ILE A 49 12.25 1.22 -12.59
C ILE A 49 11.20 1.46 -11.51
N ALA A 50 10.92 2.74 -11.25
CA ALA A 50 9.79 3.15 -10.42
C ALA A 50 8.50 2.99 -11.22
N LEU A 51 7.55 2.28 -10.64
CA LEU A 51 6.22 2.03 -11.19
C LEU A 51 5.18 2.61 -10.25
N ASP A 52 4.18 3.26 -10.82
CA ASP A 52 3.07 3.80 -10.06
C ASP A 52 2.17 2.70 -9.51
N LEU A 53 1.62 2.91 -8.31
CA LEU A 53 0.70 1.97 -7.66
C LEU A 53 -0.57 1.72 -8.49
N ASP A 54 -0.96 2.63 -9.39
CA ASP A 54 -2.13 2.50 -10.26
C ASP A 54 -2.01 1.38 -11.30
N LEU A 55 -0.77 0.94 -11.59
CA LEU A 55 -0.49 -0.24 -12.41
C LEU A 55 -0.77 -1.55 -11.65
N PHE A 56 -1.07 -1.46 -10.34
CA PHE A 56 -1.30 -2.58 -9.44
C PHE A 56 -2.72 -2.58 -8.88
N GLU A 57 -3.42 -3.69 -9.07
CA GLU A 57 -4.61 -4.04 -8.31
C GLU A 57 -4.19 -4.37 -6.87
N THR A 58 -4.54 -3.48 -5.93
CA THR A 58 -4.04 -3.54 -4.56
C THR A 58 -5.19 -3.79 -3.58
N PRO A 59 -5.18 -4.92 -2.84
CA PRO A 59 -6.21 -5.21 -1.86
C PRO A 59 -6.10 -4.28 -0.64
N VAL A 60 -7.21 -4.05 0.04
CA VAL A 60 -7.29 -3.06 1.14
C VAL A 60 -6.44 -3.46 2.35
N ASP A 61 -6.25 -4.77 2.56
CA ASP A 61 -5.54 -5.34 3.69
C ASP A 61 -4.04 -5.04 3.74
N VAL A 62 -3.41 -4.67 2.62
CA VAL A 62 -1.99 -4.32 2.59
C VAL A 62 -1.70 -2.88 3.04
N TYR A 63 -2.74 -2.05 3.13
CA TYR A 63 -2.61 -0.67 3.58
C TYR A 63 -2.44 -0.56 5.11
N PRO A 64 -1.83 0.54 5.60
CA PRO A 64 -1.14 1.55 4.81
C PRO A 64 0.22 1.03 4.28
N LEU A 65 0.67 1.59 3.16
CA LEU A 65 1.97 1.28 2.54
C LEU A 65 3.03 2.25 3.07
N ARG A 66 4.15 1.74 3.56
CA ARG A 66 5.28 2.51 4.08
C ARG A 66 6.49 2.28 3.21
N VAL A 67 7.41 3.24 3.21
CA VAL A 67 8.69 3.09 2.52
C VAL A 67 9.42 1.85 3.06
N GLY A 68 9.89 1.00 2.14
CA GLY A 68 10.57 -0.26 2.45
C GLY A 68 9.64 -1.45 2.64
N ASP A 69 8.31 -1.27 2.62
CA ASP A 69 7.39 -2.41 2.65
C ASP A 69 7.57 -3.24 1.36
N ARG A 70 7.66 -4.56 1.55
CA ARG A 70 7.80 -5.54 0.46
C ARG A 70 6.45 -6.20 0.17
N LEU A 71 6.02 -6.13 -1.07
CA LEU A 71 4.78 -6.69 -1.59
C LEU A 71 5.07 -7.87 -2.51
N LEU A 72 4.30 -8.94 -2.35
CA LEU A 72 4.26 -10.06 -3.29
C LEU A 72 3.31 -9.68 -4.42
N VAL A 73 3.81 -9.66 -5.65
CA VAL A 73 3.06 -9.23 -6.84
C VAL A 73 3.08 -10.29 -7.94
N TYR A 74 2.05 -10.27 -8.77
CA TYR A 74 1.88 -11.20 -9.88
C TYR A 74 1.35 -10.46 -11.12
N PRO A 75 1.86 -10.75 -12.33
CA PRO A 75 1.36 -10.11 -13.54
C PRO A 75 -0.05 -10.63 -13.89
N LEU A 76 -1.02 -9.73 -14.02
CA LEU A 76 -2.34 -10.06 -14.56
C LEU A 76 -2.29 -9.94 -16.08
N VAL A 77 -2.24 -11.07 -16.78
CA VAL A 77 -2.32 -11.08 -18.24
C VAL A 77 -3.78 -11.23 -18.65
N THR A 78 -4.41 -10.12 -19.00
CA THR A 78 -5.64 -10.13 -19.82
C THR A 78 -5.26 -9.71 -21.24
N MET A 79 -6.07 -10.07 -22.25
CA MET A 79 -5.71 -9.79 -23.65
C MET A 79 -5.42 -8.30 -23.93
N ASP A 80 -5.93 -7.39 -23.08
CA ASP A 80 -5.88 -5.94 -23.29
C ASP A 80 -5.33 -5.13 -22.10
N SER A 81 -4.82 -5.75 -21.02
CA SER A 81 -4.25 -5.01 -19.88
C SER A 81 -2.96 -5.64 -19.32
N GLY A 82 -1.97 -4.79 -19.03
CA GLY A 82 -0.66 -5.18 -18.47
C GLY A 82 -0.58 -5.04 -16.95
N ARG A 83 -1.71 -5.02 -16.24
CA ARG A 83 -1.76 -4.73 -14.80
C ARG A 83 -1.09 -5.82 -13.97
N TRP A 84 -0.70 -5.49 -12.75
CA TRP A 84 -0.18 -6.43 -11.76
C TRP A 84 -1.16 -6.55 -10.60
N ALA A 85 -1.19 -7.68 -9.92
CA ALA A 85 -1.93 -7.86 -8.67
C ALA A 85 -0.95 -7.87 -7.51
N VAL A 86 -1.24 -7.11 -6.45
CA VAL A 86 -0.63 -7.30 -5.15
C VAL A 86 -1.39 -8.42 -4.44
N LEU A 87 -0.66 -9.47 -4.05
CA LEU A 87 -1.26 -10.63 -3.38
C LEU A 87 -1.15 -10.54 -1.86
N ALA A 88 -0.04 -10.03 -1.36
CA ALA A 88 0.21 -9.94 0.08
C ALA A 88 1.35 -8.98 0.39
N LYS A 89 1.36 -8.47 1.61
CA LYS A 89 2.49 -7.73 2.19
C LYS A 89 3.40 -8.71 2.93
N VAL A 90 4.60 -8.93 2.42
CA VAL A 90 5.59 -9.85 3.01
C VAL A 90 6.12 -9.34 4.34
N THR A 91 6.18 -8.02 4.49
CA THR A 91 6.66 -7.33 5.70
C THR A 91 5.54 -7.14 6.74
N SER A 92 4.53 -8.04 6.77
CA SER A 92 3.31 -7.84 7.55
C SER A 92 3.57 -7.66 9.04
N GLY A 93 3.08 -6.56 9.57
CA GLY A 93 2.88 -6.29 10.99
C GLY A 93 1.79 -5.23 11.14
N LYS A 94 1.09 -5.21 12.28
CA LYS A 94 0.15 -4.11 12.57
C LYS A 94 0.91 -2.79 12.47
N VAL A 95 0.40 -1.85 11.69
CA VAL A 95 1.03 -0.54 11.57
C VAL A 95 0.75 0.23 12.85
N MET A 96 1.82 0.67 13.49
CA MET A 96 1.77 1.53 14.65
C MET A 96 1.71 2.98 14.20
N ALA A 97 1.11 3.83 15.02
CA ALA A 97 0.99 5.25 14.76
C ALA A 97 1.13 6.05 16.07
N THR A 98 1.48 7.33 15.92
CA THR A 98 1.51 8.29 17.02
C THR A 98 0.37 9.29 16.85
N MET A 99 -0.47 9.44 17.87
CA MET A 99 -1.49 10.48 17.90
C MET A 99 -0.81 11.87 17.90
N LYS A 100 -1.23 12.74 17.00
CA LYS A 100 -0.80 14.16 16.95
C LYS A 100 -1.78 15.05 17.71
N SER A 101 -3.03 14.63 17.80
CA SER A 101 -4.08 15.23 18.62
C SER A 101 -5.09 14.14 19.00
N ALA A 102 -6.21 14.49 19.62
CA ALA A 102 -7.32 13.53 19.81
C ALA A 102 -7.93 13.04 18.49
N ASN A 103 -7.76 13.81 17.42
CA ASN A 103 -8.47 13.67 16.14
C ASN A 103 -7.54 13.44 14.94
N SER A 104 -6.25 13.25 15.20
CA SER A 104 -5.26 13.02 14.14
C SER A 104 -4.10 12.17 14.61
N LEU A 105 -3.53 11.40 13.68
CA LEU A 105 -2.39 10.51 13.92
C LEU A 105 -1.46 10.46 12.72
N GLN A 106 -0.20 10.13 12.98
CA GLN A 106 0.80 9.87 11.95
C GLN A 106 1.20 8.40 12.03
N PRO A 107 0.96 7.59 10.97
CA PRO A 107 1.49 6.23 10.89
C PRO A 107 3.01 6.23 10.89
N ASP A 108 3.61 5.22 11.52
CA ASP A 108 5.05 5.07 11.54
C ASP A 108 5.62 4.84 10.15
N GLY A 109 6.72 5.51 9.83
CA GLY A 109 7.38 5.40 8.53
C GLY A 109 6.64 6.12 7.40
N MET A 110 5.65 6.96 7.71
CA MET A 110 4.94 7.80 6.74
C MET A 110 5.03 9.27 7.14
N ALA A 111 5.13 10.16 6.16
CA ALA A 111 5.18 11.60 6.39
C ALA A 111 3.78 12.21 6.59
N ILE A 112 2.74 11.57 6.04
CA ILE A 112 1.36 12.05 6.13
C ILE A 112 0.79 11.96 7.55
N THR A 113 -0.03 12.95 7.90
CA THR A 113 -0.89 12.91 9.09
C THR A 113 -2.33 12.67 8.65
N TYR A 114 -2.96 11.63 9.17
CA TYR A 114 -4.37 11.35 8.95
C TYR A 114 -5.24 12.11 9.94
N ASN A 115 -6.34 12.70 9.46
CA ASN A 115 -7.34 13.37 10.26
C ASN A 115 -8.65 12.56 10.29
N VAL A 116 -9.68 13.06 10.98
CA VAL A 116 -10.98 12.39 11.16
C VAL A 116 -11.69 11.97 9.88
N ASP A 117 -11.35 12.57 8.73
CA ASP A 117 -11.86 12.17 7.42
C ASP A 117 -11.33 10.80 6.97
N ARG A 118 -10.14 10.42 7.43
CA ARG A 118 -9.46 9.15 7.14
C ARG A 118 -9.40 8.20 8.33
N LEU A 119 -9.94 8.60 9.48
CA LEU A 119 -9.88 7.82 10.71
C LEU A 119 -11.26 7.37 11.16
N LEU A 120 -11.35 6.13 11.63
CA LEU A 120 -12.45 5.65 12.46
C LEU A 120 -11.95 5.62 13.89
N ILE A 121 -12.35 6.62 14.66
CA ILE A 121 -12.03 6.75 16.08
C ILE A 121 -13.22 6.15 16.84
N PRO A 122 -13.03 5.03 17.57
CA PRO A 122 -14.10 4.45 18.37
C PRO A 122 -14.65 5.48 19.37
N ALA A 123 -15.97 5.70 19.34
CA ALA A 123 -16.64 6.66 20.22
C ALA A 123 -16.61 6.22 21.69
N ASP A 124 -16.64 4.90 21.92
CA ASP A 124 -16.78 4.30 23.25
C ASP A 124 -15.46 3.70 23.75
N PHE A 125 -14.54 4.59 24.09
CA PHE A 125 -13.51 4.30 25.07
C PHE A 125 -14.01 4.71 26.47
N THR A 126 -15.25 4.35 26.83
CA THR A 126 -15.91 4.84 28.06
C THR A 126 -15.17 4.48 29.35
N ASP A 127 -14.37 3.42 29.34
CA ASP A 127 -13.46 3.03 30.44
C ASP A 127 -11.97 3.32 30.16
N VAL A 128 -11.65 3.91 29.01
CA VAL A 128 -10.27 4.13 28.57
C VAL A 128 -10.06 5.63 28.36
N ARG A 129 -9.10 6.21 29.09
CA ARG A 129 -8.72 7.63 28.95
C ARG A 129 -8.65 8.04 27.47
N GLN A 130 -9.34 9.13 27.13
CA GLN A 130 -9.35 9.75 25.80
C GLN A 130 -7.96 9.81 25.16
N LEU A 131 -7.93 9.61 23.84
CA LEU A 131 -6.72 9.71 23.03
C LEU A 131 -6.21 11.15 23.07
N LYS A 132 -4.90 11.31 23.26
CA LYS A 132 -4.24 12.62 23.23
C LYS A 132 -2.95 12.55 22.43
N ALA A 133 -2.40 13.72 22.12
CA ALA A 133 -1.10 13.84 21.47
C ALA A 133 -0.02 13.04 22.22
N GLY A 134 0.76 12.26 21.46
CA GLY A 134 1.82 11.39 21.98
C GLY A 134 1.40 9.94 22.28
N ASP A 135 0.10 9.64 22.32
CA ASP A 135 -0.37 8.26 22.52
C ASP A 135 0.03 7.37 21.32
N ARG A 136 0.44 6.14 21.63
CA ARG A 136 0.81 5.13 20.63
C ARG A 136 -0.37 4.21 20.38
N VAL A 137 -0.70 4.01 19.12
CA VAL A 137 -1.86 3.19 18.73
C VAL A 137 -1.55 2.25 17.58
N GLY A 138 -2.21 1.10 17.56
CA GLY A 138 -2.24 0.24 16.38
C GLY A 138 -3.39 0.65 15.46
N ILE A 139 -3.16 0.65 14.14
CA ILE A 139 -4.19 0.94 13.14
C ILE A 139 -4.38 -0.22 12.17
N ALA A 140 -5.58 -0.33 11.61
CA ALA A 140 -5.88 -1.24 10.51
C ALA A 140 -6.75 -0.55 9.44
N PRO A 141 -6.54 -0.88 8.16
CA PRO A 141 -7.36 -0.39 7.06
C PRO A 141 -8.77 -0.98 7.17
N VAL A 142 -9.77 -0.15 6.91
CA VAL A 142 -11.19 -0.52 6.86
C VAL A 142 -11.83 0.21 5.69
N VAL A 143 -12.72 -0.47 4.98
CA VAL A 143 -13.57 0.16 3.96
C VAL A 143 -14.80 0.72 4.66
N ASP A 144 -14.98 2.05 4.59
CA ASP A 144 -16.17 2.75 5.08
C ASP A 144 -16.88 3.42 3.89
N GLY A 145 -17.95 2.79 3.42
CA GLY A 145 -18.56 3.11 2.13
C GLY A 145 -17.57 2.88 0.98
N ASP A 146 -17.35 3.89 0.14
CA ASP A 146 -16.42 3.82 -0.99
C ASP A 146 -15.02 4.36 -0.66
N ARG A 147 -14.68 4.51 0.63
CA ARG A 147 -13.41 5.12 1.07
C ARG A 147 -12.62 4.20 1.99
N LEU A 148 -11.32 4.16 1.74
CA LEU A 148 -10.36 3.60 2.68
C LEU A 148 -10.23 4.53 3.88
N LYS A 149 -10.49 4.01 5.08
CA LYS A 149 -10.21 4.64 6.36
C LYS A 149 -9.34 3.74 7.22
N TYR A 150 -8.86 4.28 8.34
CA TYR A 150 -8.06 3.54 9.30
C TYR A 150 -8.74 3.52 10.67
N MET A 151 -9.04 2.32 11.16
CA MET A 151 -9.58 2.12 12.49
C MET A 151 -8.47 2.03 13.51
N ILE A 152 -8.65 2.70 14.65
CA ILE A 152 -7.76 2.59 15.80
C ILE A 152 -8.11 1.31 16.56
N LEU A 153 -7.15 0.39 16.67
CA LEU A 153 -7.37 -0.94 17.26
C LEU A 153 -7.10 -0.96 18.76
N ASN A 154 -5.89 -0.59 19.17
CA ASN A 154 -5.40 -0.70 20.55
C ASN A 154 -4.54 0.52 20.90
N LYS A 155 -4.53 0.86 22.19
CA LYS A 155 -3.66 1.87 22.81
C LYS A 155 -2.50 1.19 23.52
N TYR A 156 -1.30 1.79 23.43
CA TYR A 156 -0.08 1.34 24.10
C TYR A 156 0.46 2.44 25.01
#